data_AF-A0A936D3Z6-F1
#
_entry.id   AF-A0A936D3Z6-F1
#
_cell.length_a   1.000
_cell.length_b   1.000
_cell.length_c   1.000
_cell.angle_alpha   90.00
_cell.angle_beta   90.00
_cell.angle_gamma   90.00
#
_symmetry.space_group_name_H-M   'P 1'
#
loop_
_entity.id
_entity.type
_entity.pdbx_description
1 polymer ?
#
loop_
_entity_poly.entity_id
_entity_poly.type
_entity_poly.pdbx_seq_one_letter_code
_entity_poly.pdbx_strand_id
1 'polypeptide(L)'
;MNILIKWFLVVWLNTILGFLLGYNGKGELYLTGMVLGVMTWYFIYVLVDYILRESGREKESRRLFISALIRIPLQLIYVTDFYAGWAAASTLEFLGLNSNENILIDAYGMTVFTGFYLSLLCGVIYLLITAIGGLLESRKNI
;
A
#
# COMPACT_ATOMS: atom_id res chain seq x y z
N MET A 1 -19.91 -4.98 4.69
CA MET A 1 -18.65 -5.43 5.34
C MET A 1 -18.11 -4.30 6.19
N ASN A 2 -17.72 -4.58 7.44
CA ASN A 2 -17.11 -3.60 8.35
C ASN A 2 -15.83 -3.00 7.73
N ILE A 3 -15.62 -1.68 7.86
CA ILE A 3 -14.45 -0.95 7.32
C ILE A 3 -13.12 -1.56 7.80
N LEU A 4 -13.07 -2.00 9.07
CA LEU A 4 -11.89 -2.60 9.67
C LEU A 4 -11.56 -3.94 9.00
N ILE A 5 -12.53 -4.84 8.92
CA ILE A 5 -12.36 -6.17 8.30
C ILE A 5 -11.99 -6.03 6.82
N LYS A 6 -12.64 -5.08 6.12
CA LYS A 6 -12.38 -4.78 4.71
C LYS A 6 -10.91 -4.46 4.46
N TRP A 7 -10.38 -3.48 5.21
CA TRP A 7 -9.00 -3.02 5.01
C TRP A 7 -7.97 -3.96 5.60
N PHE A 8 -8.33 -4.71 6.64
CA PHE A 8 -7.49 -5.78 7.16
C PHE A 8 -7.22 -6.79 6.03
N LEU A 9 -8.27 -7.35 5.42
CA LEU A 9 -8.08 -8.33 4.34
C LEU A 9 -7.28 -7.77 3.17
N VAL A 10 -7.62 -6.57 2.68
CA VAL A 10 -6.95 -6.00 1.50
C VAL A 10 -5.49 -5.67 1.77
N VAL A 11 -5.17 -4.99 2.88
CA VAL A 11 -3.79 -4.61 3.18
C VAL A 11 -2.95 -5.86 3.41
N TRP A 12 -3.44 -6.83 4.17
CA TRP A 12 -2.69 -8.06 4.42
C TRP A 12 -2.45 -8.87 3.14
N LEU A 13 -3.46 -9.01 2.25
CA LEU A 13 -3.26 -9.64 0.94
C LEU A 13 -2.19 -8.92 0.11
N ASN A 14 -2.16 -7.58 0.15
CA ASN A 14 -1.15 -6.78 -0.57
C ASN A 14 0.26 -6.87 0.03
N THR A 15 0.44 -7.53 1.17
CA THR A 15 1.75 -7.62 1.84
C THR A 15 2.37 -9.01 1.76
N ILE A 16 1.63 -10.01 1.29
CA ILE A 16 2.09 -11.42 1.24
C ILE A 16 3.43 -11.54 0.49
N LEU A 17 3.53 -10.97 -0.72
CA LEU A 17 4.77 -11.02 -1.49
C LEU A 17 5.90 -10.24 -0.81
N GLY A 18 5.59 -9.08 -0.22
CA GLY A 18 6.55 -8.31 0.57
C GLY A 18 7.11 -9.11 1.75
N PHE A 19 6.29 -9.88 2.47
CA PHE A 19 6.76 -10.78 3.52
C PHE A 19 7.59 -11.94 2.98
N LEU A 20 7.13 -12.60 1.92
CA LEU A 20 7.84 -13.73 1.32
C LEU A 20 9.24 -13.34 0.82
N LEU A 21 9.38 -12.16 0.21
CA LEU A 21 10.64 -11.67 -0.32
C LEU A 21 11.52 -10.96 0.72
N GLY A 22 10.87 -10.28 1.69
CA GLY A 22 11.55 -9.42 2.65
C GLY A 22 12.02 -10.15 3.91
N TYR A 23 11.32 -11.20 4.37
CA TYR A 23 11.56 -11.80 5.68
C TYR A 23 12.83 -12.67 5.73
N ASN A 24 13.18 -13.40 4.66
CA ASN A 24 14.43 -14.18 4.44
C ASN A 24 15.21 -14.68 5.70
N GLY A 25 14.50 -15.18 6.72
CA GLY A 25 15.13 -15.67 7.96
C GLY A 25 15.82 -14.61 8.83
N LYS A 26 15.51 -13.31 8.66
CA LYS A 26 16.16 -12.19 9.37
C LYS A 26 15.81 -12.04 10.86
N GLY A 27 15.05 -12.99 11.43
CA GLY A 27 14.72 -13.06 12.85
C GLY A 27 13.48 -12.28 13.28
N GLU A 28 13.09 -12.48 14.55
CA GLU A 28 11.80 -12.01 15.10
C GLU A 28 11.68 -10.48 15.18
N LEU A 29 12.77 -9.76 15.46
CA LEU A 29 12.78 -8.30 15.49
C LEU A 29 12.52 -7.70 14.11
N TYR A 30 13.06 -8.32 13.05
CA TYR A 30 12.81 -7.91 11.67
C TYR A 30 11.34 -8.15 11.32
N LEU A 31 10.78 -9.32 11.67
CA LEU A 31 9.36 -9.62 11.48
C LEU A 31 8.47 -8.59 12.18
N THR A 32 8.82 -8.23 13.42
CA THR A 32 8.08 -7.25 14.22
C THR A 32 8.08 -5.88 13.53
N GLY A 33 9.23 -5.42 13.01
CA GLY A 33 9.31 -4.18 12.22
C GLY A 33 8.41 -4.22 10.97
N MET A 34 8.41 -5.33 10.24
CA MET A 34 7.52 -5.51 9.08
C MET A 34 6.05 -5.44 9.48
N VAL A 35 5.64 -6.16 10.53
CA VAL A 35 4.24 -6.14 11.01
C VAL A 35 3.82 -4.73 11.42
N LEU A 36 4.66 -3.98 12.13
CA LEU A 36 4.38 -2.58 12.50
C LEU A 36 4.23 -1.67 11.27
N GLY A 37 5.06 -1.88 10.24
CA GLY A 37 4.96 -1.16 8.98
C GLY A 37 3.65 -1.44 8.25
N VAL A 38 3.23 -2.71 8.20
CA VAL A 38 1.93 -3.11 7.62
C VAL A 38 0.75 -2.54 8.41
N MET A 39 0.83 -2.57 9.74
CA MET A 39 -0.20 -1.98 10.61
C MET A 39 -0.33 -0.47 10.38
N THR A 40 0.78 0.23 10.16
CA THR A 40 0.77 1.66 9.81
C THR A 40 -0.08 1.92 8.56
N TRP A 41 0.13 1.13 7.50
CA TRP A 41 -0.65 1.25 6.27
C TRP A 41 -2.11 0.83 6.45
N TYR A 42 -2.38 -0.21 7.23
CA TYR A 42 -3.74 -0.59 7.59
C TYR A 42 -4.51 0.59 8.21
N PHE A 43 -3.92 1.27 9.19
CA PHE A 43 -4.55 2.45 9.81
C PHE A 43 -4.72 3.61 8.83
N ILE A 44 -3.74 3.88 7.97
CA ILE A 44 -3.85 4.92 6.94
C ILE A 44 -5.04 4.64 6.01
N TYR A 45 -5.18 3.43 5.47
CA TYR A 45 -6.28 3.09 4.59
C TYR A 45 -7.65 3.17 5.28
N VAL A 46 -7.75 2.68 6.52
CA VAL A 46 -8.97 2.81 7.33
C VAL A 46 -9.33 4.28 7.54
N LEU A 47 -8.37 5.12 7.92
CA LEU A 47 -8.58 6.54 8.20
C LEU A 47 -9.03 7.29 6.94
N VAL A 48 -8.34 7.08 5.81
CA VAL A 48 -8.69 7.73 4.54
C VAL A 48 -10.09 7.33 4.10
N ASP A 49 -10.42 6.04 4.16
CA ASP A 49 -11.74 5.55 3.77
C ASP A 49 -12.86 6.04 4.71
N TYR A 50 -12.56 6.15 6.01
CA TYR A 50 -13.47 6.75 6.98
C TYR A 50 -13.76 8.22 6.66
N ILE A 51 -12.70 9.03 6.45
CA ILE A 51 -12.83 10.45 6.09
C ILE A 51 -13.65 10.64 4.81
N LEU A 52 -13.42 9.81 3.78
CA LEU A 52 -14.17 9.87 2.53
C LEU A 52 -15.66 9.58 2.73
N ARG A 53 -16.00 8.60 3.57
CA ARG A 53 -17.40 8.24 3.87
C ARG A 53 -18.10 9.30 4.69
N GLU A 54 -17.46 9.80 5.76
CA GLU A 54 -17.98 10.90 6.57
C GLU A 54 -18.22 12.17 5.75
N SER A 55 -17.38 12.41 4.74
CA SER A 55 -17.52 13.55 3.82
C SER A 55 -18.55 13.33 2.70
N GLY A 56 -19.33 12.23 2.73
CA GLY A 56 -20.31 11.88 1.69
C GLY A 56 -19.72 11.44 0.35
N ARG A 57 -18.40 11.20 0.28
CA ARG A 57 -17.67 10.82 -0.95
C ARG A 57 -17.62 9.31 -1.15
N GLU A 58 -18.77 8.65 -1.10
CA GLU A 58 -18.86 7.18 -1.22
C GLU A 58 -18.29 6.63 -2.53
N LYS A 59 -18.45 7.37 -3.64
CA LYS A 59 -17.86 7.00 -4.93
C LYS A 59 -16.34 6.91 -4.85
N GLU A 60 -15.70 7.83 -4.14
CA GLU A 60 -14.24 7.85 -3.99
C GLU A 60 -13.75 6.77 -3.03
N SER A 61 -14.48 6.52 -1.94
CA SER A 61 -14.25 5.36 -1.05
C SER A 61 -14.26 4.04 -1.84
N ARG A 62 -15.24 3.88 -2.73
CA ARG A 62 -15.34 2.68 -3.59
C ARG A 62 -14.20 2.61 -4.60
N ARG A 63 -13.81 3.71 -5.24
CA ARG A 63 -12.69 3.74 -6.19
C ARG A 63 -11.36 3.42 -5.51
N LEU A 64 -11.12 3.96 -4.31
CA LEU A 64 -9.94 3.65 -3.48
C LEU A 64 -9.87 2.15 -3.14
N PHE A 65 -11.01 1.56 -2.79
CA PHE A 65 -11.07 0.12 -2.53
C PHE A 65 -10.77 -0.71 -3.79
N ILE A 66 -11.35 -0.33 -4.93
CA ILE A 66 -11.10 -1.01 -6.21
C ILE A 66 -9.64 -0.88 -6.63
N SER A 67 -9.02 0.30 -6.49
CA SER A 67 -7.61 0.48 -6.84
C SER A 67 -6.68 -0.37 -5.97
N ALA A 68 -7.00 -0.52 -4.67
CA ALA A 68 -6.25 -1.40 -3.77
C ALA A 68 -6.45 -2.90 -4.09
N LEU A 69 -7.64 -3.29 -4.59
CA LEU A 69 -7.89 -4.65 -5.07
C LEU A 69 -7.16 -4.97 -6.38
N ILE A 70 -7.16 -4.04 -7.34
CA ILE A 70 -6.45 -4.19 -8.62
C ILE A 70 -4.94 -4.29 -8.40
N ARG A 71 -4.43 -3.68 -7.31
CA ARG A 71 -3.01 -3.78 -6.97
C ARG A 71 -2.58 -5.22 -6.65
N ILE A 72 -3.43 -6.03 -6.01
CA ILE A 72 -3.10 -7.41 -5.61
C ILE A 72 -2.57 -8.25 -6.80
N PRO A 73 -3.29 -8.38 -7.94
CA PRO A 73 -2.77 -9.12 -9.08
C PRO A 73 -1.57 -8.44 -9.75
N LEU A 74 -1.42 -7.11 -9.64
CA LEU A 74 -0.23 -6.42 -10.17
C LEU A 74 1.03 -6.72 -9.36
N GLN A 75 0.91 -7.03 -8.07
CA GLN A 75 2.05 -7.46 -7.25
C GLN A 75 2.55 -8.84 -7.66
N LEU A 76 1.67 -9.71 -8.17
CA LEU A 76 2.07 -11.02 -8.74
C LEU A 76 3.06 -10.87 -9.91
N ILE A 77 3.15 -9.69 -10.53
CA ILE A 77 4.07 -9.40 -11.63
C ILE A 77 5.52 -9.18 -11.13
N TYR A 78 5.79 -9.21 -9.81
CA TYR A 78 7.10 -9.06 -9.14
C TYR A 78 7.82 -7.72 -9.36
N VAL A 79 7.78 -7.19 -10.58
CA VAL A 79 8.44 -5.96 -11.03
C VAL A 79 8.05 -4.75 -10.18
N THR A 80 6.77 -4.59 -9.87
CA THR A 80 6.23 -3.46 -9.10
C THR A 80 6.74 -3.48 -7.65
N ASP A 81 6.68 -4.64 -7.00
CA ASP A 81 7.18 -4.82 -5.63
C ASP A 81 8.71 -4.69 -5.56
N PHE A 82 9.44 -5.18 -6.58
CA PHE A 82 10.89 -5.04 -6.65
C PHE A 82 11.33 -3.58 -6.75
N TYR A 83 10.76 -2.80 -7.67
CA TYR A 83 11.11 -1.38 -7.81
C TYR A 83 10.70 -0.56 -6.58
N ALA A 84 9.55 -0.87 -5.97
CA ALA A 84 9.14 -0.22 -4.73
C ALA A 84 10.10 -0.53 -3.57
N GLY A 85 10.54 -1.79 -3.44
CA GLY A 85 11.54 -2.19 -2.45
C GLY A 85 12.90 -1.53 -2.68
N TRP A 86 13.34 -1.43 -3.93
CA TRP A 86 14.59 -0.74 -4.29
C TRP A 86 14.53 0.77 -3.98
N ALA A 87 13.41 1.42 -4.28
CA ALA A 87 13.19 2.83 -3.95
C ALA A 87 13.14 3.04 -2.43
N ALA A 88 12.52 2.12 -1.68
CA ALA A 88 12.49 2.15 -0.22
C ALA A 88 13.90 2.03 0.38
N ALA A 89 14.72 1.11 -0.11
CA ALA A 89 16.10 0.95 0.33
C ALA A 89 16.93 2.21 0.07
N SER A 90 16.83 2.77 -1.14
CA SER A 90 17.49 4.03 -1.51
C SER A 90 17.08 5.19 -0.60
N THR A 91 15.80 5.24 -0.20
CA THR A 91 15.28 6.28 0.69
C THR A 91 15.82 6.16 2.11
N LEU A 92 15.90 4.93 2.64
CA LEU A 92 16.49 4.70 3.95
C LEU A 92 17.98 5.04 3.99
N GLU A 93 18.70 4.70 2.93
CA GLU A 93 20.11 5.07 2.78
C GLU A 93 20.28 6.59 2.75
N PHE A 94 19.48 7.29 1.93
CA PHE A 94 19.49 8.75 1.86
C PHE A 94 19.19 9.43 3.22
N LEU A 95 18.28 8.86 4.00
CA LEU A 95 17.93 9.35 5.34
C LEU A 95 18.93 8.94 6.43
N GLY A 96 19.95 8.14 6.11
CA GLY A 96 20.91 7.59 7.08
C GLY A 96 20.27 6.63 8.09
N LEU A 97 19.11 6.06 7.77
CA LEU A 97 18.36 5.13 8.62
C LEU A 97 18.76 3.67 8.39
N ASN A 98 19.47 3.39 7.30
CA ASN A 98 20.06 2.08 7.02
C ASN A 98 21.32 1.88 7.88
N SER A 99 21.12 1.67 9.18
CA SER A 99 22.17 1.23 10.08
C SER A 99 21.88 -0.22 10.45
N ASN A 100 22.78 -1.14 10.08
CA ASN A 100 22.73 -2.55 10.48
C ASN A 100 22.65 -2.75 12.02
N GLU A 101 22.79 -1.67 12.78
CA GLU A 101 22.67 -1.58 14.23
C GLU A 101 21.22 -1.65 14.74
N ASN A 102 20.22 -1.23 13.94
CA ASN A 102 18.82 -1.28 14.36
C ASN A 102 17.89 -1.95 13.33
N ILE A 103 17.96 -3.29 13.34
CA ILE A 103 17.20 -4.21 12.47
C ILE A 103 15.69 -3.93 12.47
N LEU A 104 15.13 -3.47 13.61
CA LEU A 104 13.71 -3.16 13.70
C LEU A 104 13.34 -1.89 12.94
N ILE A 105 14.15 -0.83 13.08
CA ILE A 105 13.94 0.43 12.35
C ILE A 105 14.12 0.23 10.85
N ASP A 106 15.14 -0.55 10.45
CA ASP A 106 15.36 -0.89 9.04
C ASP A 106 14.16 -1.65 8.46
N ALA A 107 13.70 -2.72 9.12
CA ALA A 107 12.54 -3.50 8.66
C ALA A 107 11.25 -2.67 8.60
N TYR A 108 11.01 -1.87 9.64
CA TYR A 108 9.86 -0.96 9.70
C TYR A 108 9.92 0.06 8.57
N GLY A 109 11.05 0.75 8.42
CA GLY A 109 11.28 1.76 7.40
C GLY A 109 11.12 1.19 6.00
N MET A 110 11.73 0.03 5.73
CA MET A 110 11.62 -0.66 4.44
C MET A 110 10.17 -0.94 4.11
N THR A 111 9.40 -1.44 5.07
CA THR A 111 7.99 -1.77 4.88
C THR A 111 7.14 -0.52 4.67
N VAL A 112 7.36 0.54 5.46
CA VAL A 112 6.61 1.80 5.33
C VAL A 112 6.87 2.47 4.00
N PHE A 113 8.14 2.61 3.59
CA PHE A 113 8.50 3.24 2.32
C PHE A 113 8.10 2.39 1.11
N THR A 114 8.22 1.06 1.19
CA THR A 114 7.70 0.18 0.14
C THR A 114 6.20 0.37 -0.01
N GLY A 115 5.45 0.38 1.11
CA GLY A 115 4.03 0.66 1.10
C GLY A 115 3.68 2.05 0.56
N PHE A 116 4.54 3.05 0.78
CA PHE A 116 4.38 4.41 0.21
C PHE A 116 4.46 4.38 -1.31
N TYR A 117 5.53 3.82 -1.88
CA TYR A 117 5.72 3.73 -3.33
C TYR A 117 4.62 2.90 -4.00
N LEU A 118 4.21 1.79 -3.39
CA LEU A 118 3.09 0.99 -3.86
C LEU A 118 1.74 1.71 -3.74
N SER A 119 1.60 2.62 -2.79
CA SER A 119 0.39 3.44 -2.64
C SER A 119 0.36 4.59 -3.65
N LEU A 120 1.51 5.13 -4.06
CA LEU A 120 1.59 6.05 -5.20
C LEU A 120 1.12 5.36 -6.49
N LEU A 121 1.56 4.12 -6.73
CA LEU A 121 1.06 3.31 -7.86
C LEU A 121 -0.46 3.10 -7.75
N CYS A 122 -0.97 2.81 -6.55
CA CYS A 122 -2.41 2.71 -6.31
C CYS A 122 -3.14 4.02 -6.64
N GLY A 123 -2.52 5.18 -6.34
CA GLY A 123 -3.01 6.51 -6.71
C GLY A 123 -3.10 6.70 -8.22
N VAL A 124 -2.11 6.24 -8.98
CA VAL A 124 -2.16 6.26 -10.45
C VAL A 124 -3.33 5.43 -10.98
N ILE A 125 -3.53 4.21 -10.45
CA ILE A 125 -4.68 3.35 -10.81
C ILE A 125 -6.00 4.05 -10.48
N TYR A 126 -6.09 4.66 -9.31
CA TYR A 126 -7.27 5.41 -8.87
C TYR A 126 -7.58 6.59 -9.82
N LEU A 127 -6.57 7.36 -10.24
CA LEU A 127 -6.74 8.46 -11.18
C LEU A 127 -7.22 7.96 -12.55
N LEU A 128 -6.67 6.83 -13.04
CA LEU A 128 -7.11 6.21 -14.29
C LEU A 128 -8.58 5.77 -14.23
N ILE A 129 -8.99 5.11 -13.13
CA ILE A 129 -10.40 4.72 -12.92
C ILE A 129 -11.30 5.95 -12.93
N THR A 130 -10.86 7.03 -12.28
CA THR A 130 -11.62 8.28 -12.20
C THR A 130 -11.76 8.93 -13.58
N ALA A 131 -10.67 9.02 -14.35
CA ALA A 131 -10.66 9.60 -15.69
C ALA A 131 -11.55 8.80 -16.67
N ILE A 132 -11.42 7.47 -16.68
CA ILE A 132 -12.25 6.60 -17.53
C ILE A 132 -13.72 6.71 -17.15
N GLY A 133 -14.03 6.75 -15.85
CA GLY A 133 -15.39 6.96 -15.36
C GLY A 133 -16.01 8.27 -15.86
N GLY A 134 -15.25 9.37 -15.77
CA GLY A 134 -15.70 10.68 -16.27
C GLY A 134 -15.93 10.72 -17.79
N LEU A 135 -15.05 10.09 -18.56
CA LEU A 135 -15.19 9.98 -20.02
C LEU A 135 -16.44 9.20 -20.43
N LEU A 136 -16.76 8.11 -19.73
CA LEU A 136 -17.94 7.29 -19.99
C LEU A 136 -19.25 8.00 -19.61
N GLU A 137 -19.26 8.76 -18.50
CA GLU A 137 -20.39 9.60 -18.12
C GLU A 137 -20.63 10.72 -19.14
N SER A 138 -19.56 11.35 -19.64
CA SER A 138 -19.66 12.38 -20.70
C SER A 138 -20.24 11.84 -22.01
N ARG A 139 -19.96 10.57 -22.37
CA ARG A 139 -20.51 9.95 -23.59
C ARG A 139 -21.97 9.52 -23.47
N LYS A 140 -22.50 9.32 -22.27
CA LYS A 140 -23.91 8.97 -22.05
C LYS A 140 -24.84 10.19 -22.10
N ASN A 141 -24.29 11.40 -21.99
CA ASN A 141 -25.03 12.66 -22.00
C ASN A 141 -25.02 13.36 -23.38
N ILE A 142 -24.53 12.68 -24.43
CA ILE A 142 -24.60 13.07 -25.85
C ILE A 142 -25.53 12.08 -26.54
#